data_AF-A0A8T9BSZ3-F1
#
_entry.id   AF-A0A8T9BSZ3-F1
#
_cell.length_a   1.000
_cell.length_b   1.000
_cell.length_c   1.000
_cell.angle_alpha   90.00
_cell.angle_beta   90.00
_cell.angle_gamma   90.00
#
_symmetry.space_group_name_H-M   'P 1'
#
loop_
_entity.id
_entity.type
_entity.pdbx_description
1 polymer ?
#
loop_
_entity_poly.entity_id
_entity_poly.type
_entity_poly.pdbx_seq_one_letter_code
_entity_poly.pdbx_strand_id
1 'polypeptide(L)'
;MFPTLVSRAAMAVLLGSSLVSAIDLDLTDATSIKNAAATIAYDMMKYYNGNQTGNTIGVLPGPPPNPVWGYYWWESGAMWGTLIDYWHYTGDTSYNDVTQKAIIAQQGEHQDLNPANWSQSMGNDDQAFWGMTAMLAAELKFEDPPAGQPGWLALAQAVFNVQTGKFDDECNGGLHWQAYQYLTGYDYKNSIANGCYFNIAARLARYTGNQTYADHAVSTFDWIQNVGYMTADYTVYDGGHTEYNCTDINHIEFSYNSAVWLLGAANMYNYTNGSTIWKERVDGLLNQTINTFFPGGIAYEVACEPKLSCTPDMFSFKAYLTRWMASTTMMAPYTFDTIMPVLKTSAVAAAKQCTGGDSGRACGLSWSKGVFDGTMGVGQQMAAMSVIFTNLLSLQSVGSPITNATGGTSVGNVNAGSQAPANPNAIKPATSGDKAGAGFVTALVLVSVTGMFGWMSI
;
A
#
# COMPACT_ATOMS: atom_id res chain seq x y z
N MET A 1 27.91 69.44 37.94
CA MET A 1 26.80 68.83 38.69
C MET A 1 25.93 68.10 37.67
N PHE A 2 25.84 66.77 37.80
CA PHE A 2 25.00 65.79 37.09
C PHE A 2 25.21 65.50 35.58
N PRO A 3 25.63 64.26 35.22
CA PRO A 3 25.56 63.71 33.87
C PRO A 3 24.29 62.86 33.69
N THR A 4 23.72 62.82 32.48
CA THR A 4 22.86 61.71 32.04
C THR A 4 23.16 61.41 30.57
N LEU A 5 24.02 60.42 30.34
CA LEU A 5 24.20 59.77 29.04
C LEU A 5 23.35 58.50 29.06
N VAL A 6 22.20 58.54 28.40
CA VAL A 6 21.34 57.38 28.17
C VAL A 6 21.76 56.73 26.85
N SER A 7 22.25 55.49 26.96
CA SER A 7 22.53 54.57 25.87
C SER A 7 21.35 54.43 24.90
N ARG A 8 21.61 54.56 23.59
CA ARG A 8 20.77 53.98 22.55
C ARG A 8 21.49 52.78 21.96
N ALA A 9 21.20 51.61 22.50
CA ALA A 9 21.48 50.35 21.82
C ALA A 9 20.38 50.13 20.77
N ALA A 10 20.73 50.24 19.49
CA ALA A 10 19.87 49.80 18.40
C ALA A 10 19.97 48.28 18.30
N MET A 11 18.98 47.59 18.84
CA MET A 11 18.83 46.15 18.67
C MET A 11 18.18 45.90 17.30
N ALA A 12 19.00 45.59 16.31
CA ALA A 12 18.53 45.05 15.04
C ALA A 12 18.00 43.63 15.30
N VAL A 13 16.69 43.50 15.50
CA VAL A 13 16.00 42.21 15.50
C VAL A 13 16.01 41.72 14.06
N LEU A 14 16.91 40.78 13.77
CA LEU A 14 16.82 39.91 12.59
C LEU A 14 15.58 39.02 12.78
N LEU A 15 14.41 39.51 12.35
CA LEU A 15 13.29 38.66 12.01
C LEU A 15 13.72 37.85 10.78
N GLY A 16 14.34 36.70 11.02
CA GLY A 16 14.41 35.63 10.05
C GLY A 16 13.01 35.09 9.83
N SER A 17 12.18 35.80 9.09
CA SER A 17 11.02 35.20 8.43
C SER A 17 11.61 34.20 7.43
N SER A 18 11.69 32.92 7.81
CA SER A 18 11.69 31.86 6.82
C SER A 18 10.49 32.15 5.93
N LEU A 19 10.75 32.54 4.68
CA LEU A 19 9.71 32.60 3.66
C LEU A 19 9.21 31.17 3.52
N VAL A 20 8.13 30.86 4.24
CA VAL A 20 7.44 29.58 4.16
C VAL A 20 6.74 29.57 2.81
N SER A 21 7.44 29.03 1.81
CA SER A 21 6.90 28.92 0.46
C SER A 21 5.99 27.71 0.40
N ALA A 22 4.75 27.94 -0.02
CA ALA A 22 3.89 26.90 -0.56
C ALA A 22 4.62 26.11 -1.66
N ILE A 23 4.16 24.89 -1.93
CA ILE A 23 4.68 24.09 -3.05
C ILE A 23 4.28 24.77 -4.36
N ASP A 24 5.26 25.41 -5.00
CA ASP A 24 5.12 25.93 -6.36
C ASP A 24 5.36 24.79 -7.37
N LEU A 25 4.41 24.59 -8.29
CA LEU A 25 4.40 23.46 -9.20
C LEU A 25 4.13 23.93 -10.63
N ASP A 26 5.14 23.75 -11.49
CA ASP A 26 5.04 23.91 -12.93
C ASP A 26 5.11 22.53 -13.60
N LEU A 27 3.99 22.06 -14.14
CA LEU A 27 3.91 20.77 -14.83
C LEU A 27 4.56 20.76 -16.23
N THR A 28 5.11 21.89 -16.69
CA THR A 28 5.90 21.97 -17.92
C THR A 28 7.40 21.85 -17.68
N ASP A 29 7.84 21.89 -16.41
CA ASP A 29 9.23 21.73 -16.00
C ASP A 29 9.43 20.47 -15.16
N ALA A 30 10.20 19.51 -15.70
CA ALA A 30 10.52 18.28 -14.99
C ALA A 30 11.29 18.53 -13.68
N THR A 31 12.08 19.60 -13.61
CA THR A 31 12.80 19.99 -12.38
C THR A 31 11.82 20.48 -11.31
N SER A 32 10.84 21.30 -11.67
CA SER A 32 9.76 21.72 -10.76
C SER A 32 9.01 20.53 -10.17
N ILE A 33 8.58 19.57 -11.00
CA ILE A 33 7.88 18.36 -10.54
C ILE A 33 8.76 17.55 -9.58
N LYS A 34 10.04 17.32 -9.92
CA LYS A 34 10.98 16.57 -9.08
C LYS A 34 11.23 17.26 -7.74
N ASN A 35 11.40 18.58 -7.74
CA ASN A 35 11.64 19.35 -6.51
C ASN A 35 10.42 19.35 -5.58
N ALA A 36 9.21 19.48 -6.14
CA ALA A 36 7.97 19.38 -5.39
C ALA A 36 7.81 17.98 -4.77
N ALA A 37 7.99 16.93 -5.58
CA ALA A 37 7.92 15.55 -5.10
C ALA A 37 8.98 15.26 -4.03
N ALA A 38 10.22 15.70 -4.21
CA ALA A 38 11.31 15.52 -3.23
C ALA A 38 11.02 16.21 -1.90
N THR A 39 10.42 17.40 -1.94
CA THR A 39 10.02 18.14 -0.73
C THR A 39 8.94 17.39 0.05
N ILE A 40 7.94 16.86 -0.65
CA ILE A 40 6.87 16.08 0.00
C ILE A 40 7.42 14.74 0.49
N ALA A 41 8.29 14.06 -0.27
CA ALA A 41 8.96 12.83 0.16
C ALA A 41 9.72 13.04 1.47
N TYR A 42 10.48 14.15 1.55
CA TYR A 42 11.22 14.53 2.75
C TYR A 42 10.29 14.76 3.95
N ASP A 43 9.20 15.49 3.77
CA ASP A 43 8.25 15.75 4.85
C ASP A 43 7.47 14.49 5.25
N MET A 44 7.12 13.61 4.30
CA MET A 44 6.51 12.30 4.56
C MET A 44 7.45 11.40 5.36
N MET A 45 8.73 11.35 5.02
CA MET A 45 9.71 10.50 5.70
C MET A 45 9.97 10.91 7.15
N LYS A 46 9.59 12.12 7.58
CA LYS A 46 9.65 12.52 9.00
C LYS A 46 8.67 11.77 9.89
N TYR A 47 7.61 11.21 9.33
CA TYR A 47 6.67 10.36 10.08
C TYR A 47 7.26 8.97 10.37
N TYR A 48 8.25 8.54 9.59
CA TYR A 48 8.89 7.24 9.77
C TYR A 48 10.04 7.32 10.77
N ASN A 49 9.93 6.52 11.85
CA ASN A 49 10.95 6.42 12.89
C ASN A 49 11.59 5.02 12.98
N GLY A 50 11.20 4.07 12.12
CA GLY A 50 11.63 2.66 12.19
C GLY A 50 13.13 2.42 11.96
N ASN A 51 13.86 3.40 11.42
CA ASN A 51 15.33 3.36 11.31
C ASN A 51 16.06 3.90 12.55
N GLN A 52 15.35 4.37 13.56
CA GLN A 52 15.92 4.82 14.83
C GLN A 52 16.05 3.65 15.80
N THR A 53 17.08 3.68 16.65
CA THR A 53 17.35 2.64 17.64
C THR A 53 16.14 2.38 18.52
N GLY A 54 15.72 1.11 18.60
CA GLY A 54 14.60 0.66 19.43
C GLY A 54 13.24 0.60 18.72
N ASN A 55 13.13 1.08 17.48
CA ASN A 55 11.90 0.98 16.69
C ASN A 55 11.92 -0.20 15.72
N THR A 56 10.75 -0.51 15.16
CA THR A 56 10.56 -1.61 14.19
C THR A 56 10.84 -1.12 12.77
N ILE A 57 11.84 -1.71 12.12
CA ILE A 57 12.23 -1.37 10.75
C ILE A 57 11.08 -1.69 9.79
N GLY A 58 10.77 -0.74 8.91
CA GLY A 58 9.79 -0.89 7.85
C GLY A 58 8.34 -0.66 8.25
N VAL A 59 8.09 -0.26 9.51
CA VAL A 59 6.74 -0.02 10.01
C VAL A 59 6.59 1.42 10.47
N LEU A 60 5.52 2.06 10.03
CA LEU A 60 5.10 3.38 10.47
C LEU A 60 4.60 3.34 11.92
N PRO A 61 4.62 4.47 12.66
CA PRO A 61 4.09 4.51 14.02
C PRO A 61 2.62 4.03 14.09
N GLY A 62 2.36 2.95 14.81
CA GLY A 62 1.05 2.29 14.89
C GLY A 62 1.17 0.79 15.18
N PRO A 63 0.11 -0.01 15.02
CA PRO A 63 -1.29 0.33 14.68
C PRO A 63 -2.01 0.93 15.90
N PRO A 64 -3.12 1.70 15.76
CA PRO A 64 -3.72 2.33 16.93
C PRO A 64 -4.36 1.24 17.83
N PRO A 65 -4.15 1.32 19.16
CA PRO A 65 -4.97 2.27 19.90
C PRO A 65 -4.16 3.24 20.77
N ASN A 66 -4.52 4.51 20.59
CA ASN A 66 -4.19 5.71 21.34
C ASN A 66 -2.76 6.29 21.14
N PRO A 67 -2.63 7.40 20.39
CA PRO A 67 -3.70 8.16 19.73
C PRO A 67 -4.20 7.51 18.42
N VAL A 68 -5.36 7.96 17.95
CA VAL A 68 -6.11 7.43 16.78
C VAL A 68 -5.44 7.72 15.42
N TRP A 69 -4.22 8.26 15.44
CA TRP A 69 -3.46 8.69 14.26
C TRP A 69 -2.34 7.71 13.88
N GLY A 70 -2.36 6.49 14.43
CA GLY A 70 -1.42 5.44 14.08
C GLY A 70 -1.77 4.81 12.73
N TYR A 71 -0.75 4.30 12.05
CA TYR A 71 -0.88 3.66 10.75
C TYR A 71 -0.89 2.14 10.90
N TYR A 72 -1.78 1.45 10.17
CA TYR A 72 -1.75 -0.01 10.14
C TYR A 72 -0.52 -0.50 9.36
N TRP A 73 -0.15 -1.75 9.59
CA TRP A 73 1.06 -2.34 9.03
C TRP A 73 1.10 -2.30 7.49
N TRP A 74 -0.04 -2.52 6.83
CA TRP A 74 -0.14 -2.49 5.37
C TRP A 74 0.19 -1.12 4.75
N GLU A 75 -0.17 -0.01 5.42
CA GLU A 75 0.09 1.34 4.91
C GLU A 75 1.59 1.63 4.84
N SER A 76 2.37 0.96 5.70
CA SER A 76 3.84 0.98 5.61
C SER A 76 4.32 0.34 4.31
N GLY A 77 3.80 -0.85 3.98
CA GLY A 77 4.09 -1.54 2.71
C GLY A 77 3.74 -0.69 1.49
N ALA A 78 2.61 0.01 1.56
CA ALA A 78 2.15 0.91 0.51
C ALA A 78 3.01 2.18 0.37
N MET A 79 3.48 2.73 1.49
CA MET A 79 4.45 3.84 1.52
C MET A 79 5.77 3.43 0.83
N TRP A 80 6.31 2.25 1.14
CA TRP A 80 7.53 1.75 0.51
C TRP A 80 7.36 1.54 -1.00
N GLY A 81 6.22 1.00 -1.43
CA GLY A 81 5.88 0.92 -2.86
C GLY A 81 5.81 2.29 -3.52
N THR A 82 5.29 3.31 -2.82
CA THR A 82 5.28 4.69 -3.34
C THR A 82 6.69 5.26 -3.48
N LEU A 83 7.60 4.96 -2.56
CA LEU A 83 9.00 5.42 -2.65
C LEU A 83 9.78 4.73 -3.79
N ILE A 84 9.44 3.48 -4.12
CA ILE A 84 9.97 2.79 -5.31
C ILE A 84 9.51 3.52 -6.59
N ASP A 85 8.22 3.85 -6.71
CA ASP A 85 7.74 4.65 -7.85
C ASP A 85 8.36 6.05 -7.87
N TYR A 86 8.47 6.71 -6.73
CA TYR A 86 9.13 8.01 -6.63
C TYR A 86 10.55 7.96 -7.20
N TRP A 87 11.36 6.98 -6.79
CA TRP A 87 12.70 6.76 -7.34
C TRP A 87 12.65 6.53 -8.85
N HIS A 88 11.76 5.65 -9.32
CA HIS A 88 11.65 5.28 -10.73
C HIS A 88 11.30 6.47 -11.64
N TYR A 89 10.38 7.31 -11.19
CA TYR A 89 9.95 8.48 -11.96
C TYR A 89 10.97 9.62 -11.89
N THR A 90 11.53 9.89 -10.72
CA THR A 90 12.37 11.09 -10.49
C THR A 90 13.86 10.85 -10.74
N GLY A 91 14.33 9.62 -10.51
CA GLY A 91 15.74 9.24 -10.43
C GLY A 91 16.39 9.49 -9.06
N ASP A 92 15.66 9.98 -8.06
CA ASP A 92 16.21 10.25 -6.73
C ASP A 92 16.34 8.96 -5.91
N THR A 93 17.58 8.63 -5.53
CA THR A 93 17.93 7.41 -4.80
C THR A 93 17.97 7.60 -3.28
N SER A 94 17.62 8.78 -2.75
CA SER A 94 17.81 9.14 -1.34
C SER A 94 17.16 8.19 -0.34
N TYR A 95 16.08 7.50 -0.75
CA TYR A 95 15.30 6.60 0.11
C TYR A 95 15.43 5.12 -0.29
N ASN A 96 16.28 4.76 -1.25
CA ASN A 96 16.36 3.38 -1.75
C ASN A 96 16.85 2.41 -0.67
N ASP A 97 17.94 2.75 0.03
CA ASP A 97 18.53 1.89 1.07
C ASP A 97 17.54 1.60 2.21
N VAL A 98 16.84 2.63 2.71
CA VAL A 98 15.85 2.46 3.78
C VAL A 98 14.64 1.67 3.29
N THR A 99 14.22 1.87 2.04
CA THR A 99 13.09 1.14 1.43
C THR A 99 13.41 -0.35 1.27
N GLN A 100 14.61 -0.69 0.75
CA GLN A 100 15.05 -2.07 0.63
C GLN A 100 15.08 -2.77 2.01
N LYS A 101 15.73 -2.14 3.00
CA LYS A 101 15.82 -2.68 4.37
C LYS A 101 14.45 -2.85 5.02
N ALA A 102 13.55 -1.91 4.80
CA ALA A 102 12.19 -1.94 5.31
C ALA A 102 11.41 -3.17 4.82
N ILE A 103 11.42 -3.41 3.51
CA ILE A 103 10.68 -4.53 2.90
C ILE A 103 11.26 -5.86 3.37
N ILE A 104 12.59 -6.00 3.37
CA ILE A 104 13.26 -7.23 3.83
C ILE A 104 12.96 -7.49 5.31
N ALA A 105 12.96 -6.46 6.15
CA ALA A 105 12.67 -6.62 7.58
C ALA A 105 11.25 -7.13 7.87
N GLN A 106 10.30 -6.92 6.95
CA GLN A 106 8.89 -7.32 7.10
C GLN A 106 8.54 -8.61 6.34
N GLN A 107 9.53 -9.34 5.79
CA GLN A 107 9.28 -10.56 5.01
C GLN A 107 8.70 -11.74 5.82
N GLY A 108 8.79 -11.70 7.15
CA GLY A 108 8.33 -12.77 8.04
C GLY A 108 9.22 -14.01 8.05
N GLU A 109 8.90 -14.93 8.96
CA GLU A 109 9.65 -16.17 9.23
C GLU A 109 9.64 -17.12 8.03
N HIS A 110 8.62 -17.00 7.17
CA HIS A 110 8.41 -17.83 5.99
C HIS A 110 8.72 -17.12 4.67
N GLN A 111 9.25 -15.89 4.72
CA GLN A 111 9.59 -15.09 3.53
C GLN A 111 8.39 -14.91 2.59
N ASP A 112 7.22 -14.68 3.18
CA ASP A 112 5.91 -14.59 2.52
C ASP A 112 5.19 -13.27 2.83
N LEU A 113 5.90 -12.31 3.44
CA LEU A 113 5.37 -11.03 3.88
C LEU A 113 4.17 -11.21 4.82
N ASN A 114 4.23 -12.23 5.66
CA ASN A 114 3.21 -12.52 6.67
C ASN A 114 3.85 -12.79 8.05
N PRO A 115 4.56 -11.80 8.63
CA PRO A 115 5.24 -11.98 9.90
C PRO A 115 4.25 -12.20 11.05
N ALA A 116 4.57 -13.12 11.97
CA ALA A 116 3.68 -13.50 13.07
C ALA A 116 3.27 -12.33 13.99
N ASN A 117 4.13 -11.30 14.10
CA ASN A 117 3.88 -10.11 14.92
C ASN A 117 2.62 -9.32 14.51
N TRP A 118 2.18 -9.42 13.25
CA TRP A 118 1.02 -8.69 12.74
C TRP A 118 -0.23 -9.60 12.59
N SER A 119 -0.18 -10.83 13.09
CA SER A 119 -1.25 -11.83 12.94
C SER A 119 -2.59 -11.49 13.60
N GLN A 120 -2.65 -10.47 14.47
CA GLN A 120 -3.88 -9.98 15.10
C GLN A 120 -4.67 -8.97 14.26
N SER A 121 -4.09 -8.50 13.15
CA SER A 121 -4.72 -7.54 12.23
C SER A 121 -4.35 -7.84 10.78
N MET A 122 -4.12 -9.12 10.45
CA MET A 122 -3.64 -9.53 9.13
C MET A 122 -4.82 -9.83 8.20
N GLY A 123 -5.11 -8.91 7.28
CA GLY A 123 -5.92 -9.15 6.09
C GLY A 123 -5.13 -9.76 4.93
N ASN A 124 -5.86 -10.33 3.98
CA ASN A 124 -5.29 -10.73 2.69
C ASN A 124 -4.90 -9.49 1.88
N ASP A 125 -5.65 -8.40 1.98
CA ASP A 125 -5.28 -7.09 1.47
C ASP A 125 -4.01 -6.56 2.13
N ASP A 126 -3.87 -6.65 3.47
CA ASP A 126 -2.65 -6.22 4.16
C ASP A 126 -1.40 -6.90 3.59
N GLN A 127 -1.42 -8.23 3.52
CA GLN A 127 -0.33 -9.03 2.95
C GLN A 127 -0.11 -8.67 1.47
N ALA A 128 -1.19 -8.49 0.70
CA ALA A 128 -1.11 -8.24 -0.73
C ALA A 128 -0.54 -6.86 -1.07
N PHE A 129 -0.74 -5.82 -0.25
CA PHE A 129 -0.08 -4.53 -0.46
C PHE A 129 1.44 -4.65 -0.42
N TRP A 130 1.98 -5.43 0.52
CA TRP A 130 3.40 -5.76 0.54
C TRP A 130 3.82 -6.62 -0.66
N GLY A 131 3.01 -7.60 -1.05
CA GLY A 131 3.24 -8.41 -2.25
C GLY A 131 3.29 -7.58 -3.53
N MET A 132 2.39 -6.61 -3.69
CA MET A 132 2.37 -5.67 -4.81
C MET A 132 3.57 -4.72 -4.81
N THR A 133 4.06 -4.33 -3.63
CA THR A 133 5.31 -3.57 -3.47
C THR A 133 6.51 -4.39 -3.91
N ALA A 134 6.61 -5.66 -3.50
CA ALA A 134 7.66 -6.56 -3.98
C ALA A 134 7.57 -6.81 -5.50
N MET A 135 6.36 -7.01 -6.03
CA MET A 135 6.14 -7.14 -7.47
C MET A 135 6.61 -5.88 -8.22
N LEU A 136 6.37 -4.68 -7.66
CA LEU A 136 6.79 -3.40 -8.25
C LEU A 136 8.32 -3.29 -8.26
N ALA A 137 8.97 -3.67 -7.17
CA ALA A 137 10.43 -3.71 -7.09
C ALA A 137 11.05 -4.59 -8.21
N ALA A 138 10.46 -5.76 -8.47
CA ALA A 138 10.89 -6.65 -9.54
C ALA A 138 10.67 -6.06 -10.94
N GLU A 139 9.54 -5.38 -11.15
CA GLU A 139 9.13 -4.75 -12.41
C GLU A 139 9.93 -3.51 -12.77
N LEU A 140 10.38 -2.73 -11.78
CA LEU A 140 11.12 -1.49 -12.01
C LEU A 140 12.63 -1.67 -11.88
N LYS A 141 13.10 -2.91 -11.69
CA LYS A 141 14.51 -3.24 -11.45
C LYS A 141 15.07 -2.44 -10.26
N PHE A 142 14.29 -2.36 -9.20
CA PHE A 142 14.77 -1.82 -7.93
C PHE A 142 15.93 -2.69 -7.44
N GLU A 143 16.88 -2.09 -6.69
CA GLU A 143 18.10 -2.78 -6.26
C GLU A 143 17.76 -4.12 -5.59
N ASP A 144 18.36 -5.19 -6.10
CA ASP A 144 18.08 -6.55 -5.63
C ASP A 144 18.52 -6.72 -4.17
N PRO A 145 17.81 -7.53 -3.37
CA PRO A 145 18.18 -7.79 -1.98
C PRO A 145 19.58 -8.39 -1.86
N PRO A 146 20.27 -8.19 -0.71
CA PRO A 146 21.57 -8.81 -0.46
C PRO A 146 21.53 -10.34 -0.56
N ALA A 147 22.67 -10.95 -0.88
CA ALA A 147 22.79 -12.40 -0.99
C ALA A 147 22.27 -13.12 0.27
N GLY A 148 21.47 -14.17 0.08
CA GLY A 148 20.83 -14.93 1.15
C GLY A 148 19.43 -14.44 1.53
N GLN A 149 18.99 -13.28 1.02
CA GLN A 149 17.59 -12.84 1.10
C GLN A 149 16.80 -13.29 -0.14
N PRO A 150 15.47 -13.47 -0.04
CA PRO A 150 14.62 -13.77 -1.18
C PRO A 150 14.64 -12.59 -2.17
N GLY A 151 14.56 -12.87 -3.47
CA GLY A 151 14.36 -11.83 -4.47
C GLY A 151 12.95 -11.22 -4.37
N TRP A 152 12.79 -10.00 -4.88
CA TRP A 152 11.49 -9.33 -4.96
C TRP A 152 10.42 -10.15 -5.68
N LEU A 153 10.78 -10.81 -6.80
CA LEU A 153 9.88 -11.71 -7.50
C LEU A 153 9.46 -12.90 -6.62
N ALA A 154 10.39 -13.47 -5.85
CA ALA A 154 10.08 -14.59 -4.95
C ALA A 154 9.11 -14.18 -3.84
N LEU A 155 9.24 -12.96 -3.29
CA LEU A 155 8.30 -12.44 -2.29
C LEU A 155 6.88 -12.23 -2.87
N ALA A 156 6.77 -11.69 -4.08
CA ALA A 156 5.49 -11.56 -4.77
C ALA A 156 4.84 -12.93 -5.07
N GLN A 157 5.64 -13.91 -5.51
CA GLN A 157 5.18 -15.28 -5.72
C GLN A 157 4.75 -15.95 -4.40
N ALA A 158 5.44 -15.67 -3.30
CA ALA A 158 5.08 -16.20 -1.98
C ALA A 158 3.69 -15.75 -1.55
N VAL A 159 3.41 -14.44 -1.65
CA VAL A 159 2.09 -13.88 -1.32
C VAL A 159 1.00 -14.50 -2.19
N PHE A 160 1.22 -14.58 -3.51
CA PHE A 160 0.28 -15.23 -4.41
C PHE A 160 0.00 -16.69 -4.02
N ASN A 161 1.05 -17.47 -3.73
CA ASN A 161 0.91 -18.88 -3.38
C ASN A 161 0.18 -19.06 -2.03
N VAL A 162 0.50 -18.25 -1.03
CA VAL A 162 -0.19 -18.26 0.28
C VAL A 162 -1.68 -17.95 0.11
N GLN A 163 -2.01 -16.92 -0.66
CA GLN A 163 -3.41 -16.52 -0.86
C GLN A 163 -4.19 -17.52 -1.72
N THR A 164 -3.55 -18.13 -2.71
CA THR A 164 -4.18 -19.20 -3.51
C THR A 164 -4.66 -20.35 -2.61
N GLY A 165 -3.91 -20.68 -1.56
CA GLY A 165 -4.30 -21.70 -0.58
C GLY A 165 -5.41 -21.29 0.40
N LYS A 166 -5.92 -20.06 0.32
CA LYS A 166 -6.97 -19.52 1.22
C LYS A 166 -8.35 -19.41 0.58
N PHE A 167 -8.49 -19.74 -0.70
CA PHE A 167 -9.80 -19.81 -1.34
C PHE A 167 -10.62 -20.98 -0.78
N ASP A 168 -11.91 -20.76 -0.60
CA ASP A 168 -12.90 -21.78 -0.26
C ASP A 168 -14.16 -21.66 -1.14
N ASP A 169 -15.13 -22.53 -0.91
CA ASP A 169 -16.36 -22.60 -1.73
C ASP A 169 -17.45 -21.60 -1.30
N GLU A 170 -17.28 -20.86 -0.19
CA GLU A 170 -18.26 -19.86 0.24
C GLU A 170 -18.40 -18.76 -0.82
N CYS A 171 -19.62 -18.35 -1.15
CA CYS A 171 -19.88 -17.39 -2.24
C CYS A 171 -19.28 -17.82 -3.60
N ASN A 172 -19.19 -19.14 -3.84
CA ASN A 172 -18.59 -19.74 -5.05
C ASN A 172 -17.13 -19.33 -5.28
N GLY A 173 -16.37 -19.06 -4.22
CA GLY A 173 -14.98 -18.64 -4.31
C GLY A 173 -14.69 -17.31 -3.65
N GLY A 174 -13.58 -16.71 -4.06
CA GLY A 174 -13.10 -15.42 -3.54
C GLY A 174 -12.45 -15.52 -2.18
N LEU A 175 -11.52 -14.61 -1.93
CA LEU A 175 -10.84 -14.45 -0.66
C LEU A 175 -11.73 -13.71 0.34
N HIS A 176 -11.65 -14.18 1.58
CA HIS A 176 -12.04 -13.41 2.76
C HIS A 176 -11.17 -12.16 2.91
N TRP A 177 -11.70 -11.13 3.56
CA TRP A 177 -10.92 -9.97 3.94
C TRP A 177 -9.77 -10.38 4.86
N GLN A 178 -10.10 -11.01 5.99
CA GLN A 178 -9.10 -11.41 6.97
C GLN A 178 -8.35 -12.68 6.54
N ALA A 179 -7.06 -12.76 6.85
CA ALA A 179 -6.23 -13.91 6.50
C ALA A 179 -6.50 -15.14 7.39
N TYR A 180 -7.11 -14.95 8.57
CA TYR A 180 -7.34 -16.00 9.56
C TYR A 180 -8.77 -15.99 10.12
N GLN A 181 -9.33 -17.19 10.30
CA GLN A 181 -10.71 -17.42 10.76
C GLN A 181 -11.06 -16.79 12.12
N TYR A 182 -10.06 -16.56 12.99
CA TYR A 182 -10.28 -15.98 14.32
C TYR A 182 -10.36 -14.45 14.30
N LEU A 183 -10.07 -13.79 13.17
CA LEU A 183 -10.09 -12.35 13.05
C LEU A 183 -11.49 -11.84 12.74
N THR A 184 -11.84 -10.70 13.34
CA THR A 184 -13.12 -10.02 13.06
C THR A 184 -13.14 -9.54 11.62
N GLY A 185 -14.21 -9.86 10.89
CA GLY A 185 -14.34 -9.58 9.45
C GLY A 185 -13.83 -10.71 8.56
N TYR A 186 -13.49 -11.88 9.11
CA TYR A 186 -13.23 -13.06 8.28
C TYR A 186 -14.47 -13.47 7.48
N ASP A 187 -15.66 -13.30 8.04
CA ASP A 187 -16.95 -13.51 7.36
C ASP A 187 -17.24 -12.51 6.23
N TYR A 188 -16.41 -11.50 6.02
CA TYR A 188 -16.57 -10.51 4.95
C TYR A 188 -15.65 -10.85 3.77
N LYS A 189 -16.22 -11.08 2.57
CA LYS A 189 -15.45 -11.19 1.32
C LYS A 189 -15.54 -9.87 0.58
N ASN A 190 -14.40 -9.23 0.31
CA ASN A 190 -14.36 -7.86 -0.19
C ASN A 190 -13.59 -7.72 -1.51
N SER A 191 -13.83 -6.60 -2.18
CA SER A 191 -13.24 -6.28 -3.48
C SER A 191 -11.75 -6.02 -3.41
N ILE A 192 -11.23 -5.52 -2.28
CA ILE A 192 -9.81 -5.17 -2.15
C ILE A 192 -8.92 -6.41 -2.02
N ALA A 193 -9.27 -7.38 -1.16
CA ALA A 193 -8.47 -8.61 -1.01
C ALA A 193 -8.37 -9.36 -2.33
N ASN A 194 -9.51 -9.50 -3.01
CA ASN A 194 -9.61 -10.15 -4.32
C ASN A 194 -8.95 -9.33 -5.43
N GLY A 195 -9.10 -8.01 -5.41
CA GLY A 195 -8.50 -7.10 -6.37
C GLY A 195 -6.97 -7.08 -6.29
N CYS A 196 -6.41 -7.09 -5.09
CA CYS A 196 -4.96 -7.20 -4.89
C CYS A 196 -4.42 -8.57 -5.36
N TYR A 197 -5.12 -9.67 -5.04
CA TYR A 197 -4.76 -11.00 -5.55
C TYR A 197 -4.79 -11.05 -7.08
N PHE A 198 -5.87 -10.55 -7.70
CA PHE A 198 -6.00 -10.40 -9.15
C PHE A 198 -4.85 -9.57 -9.75
N ASN A 199 -4.50 -8.45 -9.12
CA ASN A 199 -3.44 -7.57 -9.59
C ASN A 199 -2.07 -8.26 -9.57
N ILE A 200 -1.74 -8.95 -8.48
CA ILE A 200 -0.51 -9.75 -8.36
C ILE A 200 -0.50 -10.87 -9.41
N ALA A 201 -1.60 -11.60 -9.57
CA ALA A 201 -1.73 -12.67 -10.55
C ALA A 201 -1.49 -12.16 -11.99
N ALA A 202 -2.17 -11.08 -12.39
CA ALA A 202 -2.00 -10.47 -13.70
C ALA A 202 -0.56 -10.01 -13.98
N ARG A 203 0.08 -9.41 -12.98
CA ARG A 203 1.46 -8.93 -13.06
C ARG A 203 2.47 -10.07 -13.10
N LEU A 204 2.28 -11.12 -12.31
CA LEU A 204 3.09 -12.34 -12.37
C LEU A 204 2.93 -13.05 -13.72
N ALA A 205 1.72 -13.14 -14.27
CA ALA A 205 1.48 -13.68 -15.61
C ALA A 205 2.29 -12.92 -16.66
N ARG A 206 2.19 -11.59 -16.65
CA ARG A 206 2.96 -10.72 -17.54
C ARG A 206 4.47 -10.86 -17.36
N TYR A 207 4.95 -10.83 -16.12
CA TYR A 207 6.37 -10.84 -15.81
C TYR A 207 7.03 -12.18 -16.17
N THR A 208 6.34 -13.28 -15.91
CA THR A 208 6.90 -14.63 -16.01
C THR A 208 6.54 -15.37 -17.30
N GLY A 209 5.45 -14.98 -17.95
CA GLY A 209 4.85 -15.72 -19.06
C GLY A 209 4.02 -16.94 -18.63
N ASN A 210 3.88 -17.21 -17.32
CA ASN A 210 3.25 -18.42 -16.82
C ASN A 210 1.70 -18.32 -16.85
N GLN A 211 1.09 -19.25 -17.59
CA GLN A 211 -0.35 -19.33 -17.79
C GLN A 211 -1.15 -19.53 -16.50
N THR A 212 -0.62 -20.22 -15.49
CA THR A 212 -1.35 -20.46 -14.24
C THR A 212 -1.73 -19.16 -13.55
N TYR A 213 -0.82 -18.18 -13.51
CA TYR A 213 -1.15 -16.86 -12.95
C TYR A 213 -2.24 -16.15 -13.77
N ALA A 214 -2.23 -16.30 -15.09
CA ALA A 214 -3.26 -15.74 -15.96
C ALA A 214 -4.63 -16.39 -15.73
N ASP A 215 -4.67 -17.70 -15.51
CA ASP A 215 -5.90 -18.45 -15.24
C ASP A 215 -6.53 -17.98 -13.92
N HIS A 216 -5.72 -17.80 -12.86
CA HIS A 216 -6.18 -17.22 -11.60
C HIS A 216 -6.64 -15.76 -11.74
N ALA A 217 -5.98 -14.97 -12.59
CA ALA A 217 -6.41 -13.60 -12.87
C ALA A 217 -7.79 -13.58 -13.58
N VAL A 218 -8.01 -14.46 -14.56
CA VAL A 218 -9.30 -14.61 -15.24
C VAL A 218 -10.37 -15.04 -14.26
N SER A 219 -10.16 -16.12 -13.49
CA SER A 219 -11.17 -16.65 -12.57
C SER A 219 -11.55 -15.65 -11.48
N THR A 220 -10.59 -14.86 -10.98
CA THR A 220 -10.85 -13.83 -9.95
C THR A 220 -11.64 -12.66 -10.53
N PHE A 221 -11.37 -12.26 -11.77
CA PHE A 221 -12.14 -11.23 -12.47
C PHE A 221 -13.58 -11.70 -12.78
N ASP A 222 -13.74 -12.96 -13.19
CA ASP A 222 -15.06 -13.51 -13.45
C ASP A 222 -15.86 -13.65 -12.14
N TRP A 223 -15.20 -14.02 -11.04
CA TRP A 223 -15.82 -14.10 -9.71
C TRP A 223 -16.35 -12.74 -9.24
N ILE A 224 -15.58 -11.65 -9.34
CA ILE A 224 -16.02 -10.33 -8.84
C ILE A 224 -17.25 -9.80 -9.58
N GLN A 225 -17.41 -10.13 -10.87
CA GLN A 225 -18.62 -9.83 -11.63
C GLN A 225 -19.78 -10.74 -11.25
N ASN A 226 -19.54 -12.03 -11.11
CA ASN A 226 -20.58 -13.02 -10.80
C ASN A 226 -21.19 -12.83 -9.40
N VAL A 227 -20.39 -12.44 -8.42
CA VAL A 227 -20.87 -12.13 -7.06
C VAL A 227 -21.58 -10.77 -7.00
N GLY A 228 -21.45 -9.94 -8.04
CA GLY A 228 -22.15 -8.64 -8.18
C GLY A 228 -21.42 -7.46 -7.55
N TYR A 229 -20.21 -7.65 -7.00
CA TYR A 229 -19.42 -6.54 -6.46
C TYR A 229 -18.88 -5.63 -7.57
N MET A 230 -18.67 -6.18 -8.77
CA MET A 230 -18.45 -5.42 -9.98
C MET A 230 -19.70 -5.50 -10.88
N THR A 231 -20.34 -4.36 -11.11
CA THR A 231 -21.52 -4.27 -11.98
C THR A 231 -21.17 -4.38 -13.46
N ALA A 232 -22.18 -4.51 -14.32
CA ALA A 232 -21.99 -4.57 -15.77
C ALA A 232 -21.41 -3.27 -16.38
N ASP A 233 -21.60 -2.13 -15.72
CA ASP A 233 -20.98 -0.83 -16.04
C ASP A 233 -19.64 -0.59 -15.30
N TYR A 234 -19.08 -1.65 -14.70
CA TYR A 234 -17.78 -1.66 -14.03
C TYR A 234 -17.68 -0.81 -12.76
N THR A 235 -18.81 -0.48 -12.11
CA THR A 235 -18.80 0.04 -10.73
C THR A 235 -18.27 -1.04 -9.80
N VAL A 236 -17.34 -0.70 -8.91
CA VAL A 236 -16.73 -1.65 -7.97
C VAL A 236 -17.15 -1.28 -6.54
N TYR A 237 -18.05 -2.07 -5.98
CA TYR A 237 -18.53 -2.00 -4.60
C TYR A 237 -17.56 -2.67 -3.62
N ASP A 238 -17.79 -2.50 -2.32
CA ASP A 238 -16.80 -2.86 -1.30
C ASP A 238 -16.76 -4.36 -0.99
N GLY A 239 -17.92 -5.02 -0.88
CA GLY A 239 -17.98 -6.44 -0.52
C GLY A 239 -19.34 -6.88 0.01
N GLY A 240 -19.36 -8.01 0.71
CA GLY A 240 -20.54 -8.66 1.27
C GLY A 240 -20.13 -9.81 2.21
N HIS A 241 -21.07 -10.31 3.02
CA HIS A 241 -20.79 -11.31 4.04
C HIS A 241 -21.18 -12.71 3.60
N THR A 242 -20.39 -13.70 4.02
CA THR A 242 -20.61 -15.10 3.65
C THR A 242 -21.89 -15.68 4.25
N GLU A 243 -22.35 -15.15 5.39
CA GLU A 243 -23.63 -15.52 6.00
C GLU A 243 -24.85 -15.22 5.11
N TYR A 244 -24.75 -14.26 4.19
CA TYR A 244 -25.79 -13.93 3.20
C TYR A 244 -25.41 -14.38 1.79
N ASN A 245 -24.51 -15.36 1.65
CA ASN A 245 -23.96 -15.78 0.36
C ASN A 245 -23.39 -14.60 -0.46
N CYS A 246 -22.82 -13.60 0.21
CA CYS A 246 -22.26 -12.38 -0.39
C CYS A 246 -23.28 -11.51 -1.16
N THR A 247 -24.58 -11.67 -0.88
CA THR A 247 -25.64 -10.92 -1.59
C THR A 247 -26.02 -9.61 -0.92
N ASP A 248 -25.56 -9.36 0.31
CA ASP A 248 -25.73 -8.14 1.09
C ASP A 248 -24.67 -7.08 0.72
N ILE A 249 -24.63 -6.72 -0.57
CA ILE A 249 -23.54 -5.92 -1.12
C ILE A 249 -23.46 -4.54 -0.45
N ASN A 250 -22.30 -4.24 0.11
CA ASN A 250 -21.94 -2.92 0.59
C ASN A 250 -21.58 -2.01 -0.60
N HIS A 251 -22.51 -1.16 -1.00
CA HIS A 251 -22.37 -0.28 -2.17
C HIS A 251 -21.45 0.94 -1.97
N ILE A 252 -20.60 0.96 -0.94
CA ILE A 252 -19.58 2.02 -0.83
C ILE A 252 -18.53 1.83 -1.93
N GLU A 253 -18.23 2.91 -2.64
CA GLU A 253 -17.21 2.96 -3.67
C GLU A 253 -15.94 3.64 -3.11
N PHE A 254 -14.84 2.90 -3.06
CA PHE A 254 -13.51 3.41 -2.71
C PHE A 254 -12.61 3.46 -3.94
N SER A 255 -11.83 4.52 -4.11
CA SER A 255 -11.11 4.74 -5.38
C SER A 255 -10.07 3.67 -5.68
N TYR A 256 -9.39 3.17 -4.64
CA TYR A 256 -8.37 2.14 -4.76
C TYR A 256 -8.93 0.79 -5.25
N ASN A 257 -10.20 0.47 -4.98
CA ASN A 257 -10.84 -0.73 -5.51
C ASN A 257 -10.91 -0.62 -7.03
N SER A 258 -11.49 0.45 -7.56
CA SER A 258 -11.57 0.63 -9.02
C SER A 258 -10.19 0.66 -9.69
N ALA A 259 -9.21 1.31 -9.05
CA ALA A 259 -7.87 1.43 -9.58
C ALA A 259 -7.05 0.11 -9.56
N VAL A 260 -7.19 -0.74 -8.53
CA VAL A 260 -6.45 -2.02 -8.46
C VAL A 260 -6.91 -2.98 -9.55
N TRP A 261 -8.22 -3.03 -9.79
CA TRP A 261 -8.83 -3.81 -10.87
C TRP A 261 -8.47 -3.25 -12.24
N LEU A 262 -8.45 -1.93 -12.42
CA LEU A 262 -8.01 -1.29 -13.67
C LEU A 262 -6.58 -1.68 -14.03
N LEU A 263 -5.64 -1.57 -13.08
CA LEU A 263 -4.24 -1.91 -13.33
C LEU A 263 -4.05 -3.40 -13.61
N GLY A 264 -4.76 -4.29 -12.90
CA GLY A 264 -4.71 -5.72 -13.18
C GLY A 264 -5.24 -6.04 -14.58
N ALA A 265 -6.37 -5.44 -14.98
CA ALA A 265 -6.94 -5.59 -16.33
C ALA A 265 -5.97 -5.06 -17.41
N ALA A 266 -5.29 -3.94 -17.15
CA ALA A 266 -4.29 -3.40 -18.07
C ALA A 266 -3.07 -4.32 -18.23
N ASN A 267 -2.62 -4.97 -17.16
CA ASN A 267 -1.57 -5.99 -17.23
C ASN A 267 -2.02 -7.21 -18.04
N MET A 268 -3.26 -7.67 -17.87
CA MET A 268 -3.81 -8.76 -18.67
C MET A 268 -4.01 -8.37 -20.14
N TYR A 269 -4.44 -7.14 -20.43
CA TYR A 269 -4.47 -6.60 -21.79
C TYR A 269 -3.08 -6.65 -22.43
N ASN A 270 -2.05 -6.22 -21.71
CA ASN A 270 -0.67 -6.26 -22.20
C ASN A 270 -0.16 -7.70 -22.40
N TYR A 271 -0.36 -8.58 -21.41
CA TYR A 271 0.02 -9.99 -21.46
C TYR A 271 -0.62 -10.75 -22.64
N THR A 272 -1.89 -10.46 -22.92
CA THR A 272 -2.65 -11.09 -24.01
C THR A 272 -2.45 -10.41 -25.37
N ASN A 273 -1.44 -9.54 -25.51
CA ASN A 273 -1.15 -8.79 -26.73
C ASN A 273 -2.35 -7.99 -27.27
N GLY A 274 -3.11 -7.38 -26.36
CA GLY A 274 -4.20 -6.48 -26.68
C GLY A 274 -5.52 -7.15 -27.02
N SER A 275 -5.84 -8.28 -26.36
CA SER A 275 -7.10 -8.98 -26.60
C SER A 275 -8.33 -8.10 -26.36
N THR A 276 -9.38 -8.32 -27.16
CA THR A 276 -10.61 -7.51 -27.15
C THR A 276 -11.28 -7.50 -25.78
N ILE A 277 -11.41 -8.67 -25.13
CA ILE A 277 -12.08 -8.77 -23.82
C ILE A 277 -11.35 -7.96 -22.73
N TRP A 278 -10.01 -8.01 -22.70
CA TRP A 278 -9.26 -7.23 -21.72
C TRP A 278 -9.25 -5.74 -22.08
N LYS A 279 -9.35 -5.40 -23.36
CA LYS A 279 -9.53 -4.00 -23.77
C LYS A 279 -10.85 -3.44 -23.26
N GLU A 280 -11.95 -4.16 -23.46
CA GLU A 280 -13.29 -3.78 -22.97
C GLU A 280 -13.30 -3.60 -21.46
N ARG A 281 -12.67 -4.53 -20.72
CA ARG A 281 -12.51 -4.43 -19.26
C ARG A 281 -11.70 -3.20 -18.83
N VAL A 282 -10.60 -2.89 -19.52
CA VAL A 282 -9.81 -1.66 -19.26
C VAL A 282 -10.61 -0.40 -19.55
N ASP A 283 -11.29 -0.33 -20.70
CA ASP A 283 -12.09 0.84 -21.10
C ASP A 283 -13.23 1.08 -20.10
N GLY A 284 -13.95 0.02 -19.71
CA GLY A 284 -15.06 0.10 -18.77
C GLY A 284 -14.62 0.57 -17.37
N LEU A 285 -13.60 -0.09 -16.80
CA LEU A 285 -13.03 0.29 -15.50
C LEU A 285 -12.47 1.71 -15.52
N LEU A 286 -11.78 2.11 -16.59
CA LEU A 286 -11.22 3.45 -16.73
C LEU A 286 -12.31 4.51 -16.77
N ASN A 287 -13.33 4.31 -17.60
CA ASN A 287 -14.44 5.26 -17.74
C ASN A 287 -15.18 5.43 -16.41
N GLN A 288 -15.49 4.32 -15.72
CA GLN A 288 -16.17 4.38 -14.44
C GLN A 288 -15.29 5.02 -13.35
N THR A 289 -13.99 4.70 -13.34
CA THR A 289 -13.03 5.31 -12.39
C THR A 289 -12.98 6.83 -12.57
N ILE A 290 -12.89 7.33 -13.80
CA ILE A 290 -12.89 8.77 -14.08
C ILE A 290 -14.22 9.41 -13.70
N ASN A 291 -15.33 8.77 -14.03
CA ASN A 291 -16.67 9.29 -13.75
C ASN A 291 -16.93 9.47 -12.24
N THR A 292 -16.58 8.47 -11.43
CA THR A 292 -16.83 8.51 -9.97
C THR A 292 -15.78 9.34 -9.23
N PHE A 293 -14.49 9.12 -9.51
CA PHE A 293 -13.41 9.60 -8.64
C PHE A 293 -12.68 10.83 -9.16
N PHE A 294 -13.08 11.41 -10.31
CA PHE A 294 -12.51 12.67 -10.81
C PHE A 294 -13.57 13.74 -11.11
N PRO A 295 -14.46 14.08 -10.16
CA PRO A 295 -15.41 15.16 -10.36
C PRO A 295 -14.68 16.48 -10.62
N GLY A 296 -14.99 17.14 -11.74
CA GLY A 296 -14.28 18.34 -12.18
C GLY A 296 -12.81 18.10 -12.57
N GLY A 297 -12.42 16.85 -12.83
CA GLY A 297 -11.05 16.47 -13.19
C GLY A 297 -10.08 16.37 -12.00
N ILE A 298 -10.57 16.40 -10.75
CA ILE A 298 -9.76 16.34 -9.54
C ILE A 298 -10.07 15.05 -8.79
N ALA A 299 -9.03 14.26 -8.47
CA ALA A 299 -9.18 13.02 -7.70
C ALA A 299 -9.87 13.26 -6.35
N TYR A 300 -10.88 12.44 -6.05
CA TYR A 300 -11.81 12.65 -4.94
C TYR A 300 -12.26 11.33 -4.30
N GLU A 301 -12.22 11.22 -2.97
CA GLU A 301 -12.78 10.06 -2.25
C GLU A 301 -14.26 10.27 -1.93
N VAL A 302 -15.14 9.78 -2.80
CA VAL A 302 -16.61 9.95 -2.66
C VAL A 302 -17.16 9.41 -1.33
N ALA A 303 -16.54 8.37 -0.77
CA ALA A 303 -16.98 7.74 0.47
C ALA A 303 -16.80 8.61 1.72
N CYS A 304 -15.78 9.47 1.75
CA CYS A 304 -15.38 10.14 3.01
C CYS A 304 -15.04 11.62 2.87
N GLU A 305 -14.57 12.08 1.70
CA GLU A 305 -14.15 13.46 1.47
C GLU A 305 -15.30 14.49 1.57
N PRO A 306 -16.59 14.19 1.23
CA PRO A 306 -17.67 15.17 1.36
C PRO A 306 -17.86 15.71 2.78
N LYS A 307 -17.62 14.87 3.78
CA LYS A 307 -17.70 15.22 5.21
C LYS A 307 -16.34 15.29 5.89
N LEU A 308 -15.26 15.06 5.14
CA LEU A 308 -13.90 14.91 5.64
C LEU A 308 -13.81 13.92 6.81
N SER A 309 -14.54 12.80 6.71
CA SER A 309 -14.62 11.75 7.73
C SER A 309 -13.72 10.55 7.40
N CYS A 310 -12.66 10.77 6.63
CA CYS A 310 -11.76 9.72 6.17
C CYS A 310 -10.98 9.11 7.35
N THR A 311 -10.78 7.80 7.31
CA THR A 311 -9.88 7.07 8.22
C THR A 311 -8.42 7.24 7.76
N PRO A 312 -7.41 6.92 8.60
CA PRO A 312 -6.00 6.83 8.19
C PRO A 312 -5.82 6.12 6.84
N ASP A 313 -6.44 4.95 6.70
CA ASP A 313 -6.43 4.15 5.46
C ASP A 313 -6.93 4.95 4.25
N MET A 314 -8.12 5.56 4.37
CA MET A 314 -8.77 6.29 3.28
C MET A 314 -7.98 7.52 2.81
N PHE A 315 -7.16 8.11 3.69
CA PHE A 315 -6.29 9.22 3.29
C PHE A 315 -5.23 8.80 2.27
N SER A 316 -4.90 7.51 2.17
CA SER A 316 -3.88 7.01 1.25
C SER A 316 -4.43 6.59 -0.12
N PHE A 317 -5.75 6.37 -0.25
CA PHE A 317 -6.34 5.73 -1.44
C PHE A 317 -6.08 6.49 -2.75
N LYS A 318 -6.09 7.83 -2.73
CA LYS A 318 -5.76 8.65 -3.90
C LYS A 318 -4.31 8.51 -4.37
N ALA A 319 -3.38 8.09 -3.50
CA ALA A 319 -2.02 7.76 -3.90
C ALA A 319 -2.03 6.58 -4.88
N TYR A 320 -2.80 5.54 -4.55
CA TYR A 320 -2.89 4.33 -5.35
C TYR A 320 -3.69 4.57 -6.63
N LEU A 321 -4.83 5.28 -6.53
CA LEU A 321 -5.64 5.69 -7.67
C LEU A 321 -4.76 6.32 -8.76
N THR A 322 -3.99 7.34 -8.40
CA THR A 322 -3.21 8.13 -9.37
C THR A 322 -2.00 7.37 -9.90
N ARG A 323 -1.28 6.63 -9.06
CA ARG A 323 -0.15 5.77 -9.48
C ARG A 323 -0.58 4.63 -10.39
N TRP A 324 -1.67 3.93 -10.05
CA TRP A 324 -2.14 2.78 -10.82
C TRP A 324 -2.78 3.20 -12.14
N MET A 325 -3.43 4.37 -12.21
CA MET A 325 -3.83 4.97 -13.49
C MET A 325 -2.62 5.35 -14.34
N ALA A 326 -1.58 5.96 -13.77
CA ALA A 326 -0.35 6.26 -14.49
C ALA A 326 0.32 4.97 -15.02
N SER A 327 0.42 3.92 -14.21
CA SER A 327 0.93 2.61 -14.66
C SER A 327 0.05 1.95 -15.72
N THR A 328 -1.26 2.21 -15.71
CA THR A 328 -2.19 1.75 -16.76
C THR A 328 -1.82 2.34 -18.12
N THR A 329 -1.35 3.60 -18.20
CA THR A 329 -0.88 4.17 -19.48
C THR A 329 0.37 3.48 -20.00
N MET A 330 1.16 2.82 -19.15
CA MET A 330 2.33 2.06 -19.60
C MET A 330 1.94 0.68 -20.14
N MET A 331 0.91 0.05 -19.57
CA MET A 331 0.44 -1.29 -19.99
C MET A 331 -0.53 -1.24 -21.17
N ALA A 332 -1.35 -0.18 -21.23
CA ALA A 332 -2.32 0.09 -22.28
C ALA A 332 -2.13 1.53 -22.82
N PRO A 333 -1.11 1.78 -23.68
CA PRO A 333 -0.71 3.12 -24.09
C PRO A 333 -1.80 4.00 -24.71
N TYR A 334 -2.83 3.41 -25.32
CA TYR A 334 -3.96 4.15 -25.89
C TYR A 334 -4.78 4.92 -24.83
N THR A 335 -4.63 4.59 -23.54
CA THR A 335 -5.32 5.26 -22.43
C THR A 335 -4.65 6.55 -21.98
N PHE A 336 -3.43 6.85 -22.46
CA PHE A 336 -2.63 8.00 -22.04
C PHE A 336 -3.37 9.33 -22.16
N ASP A 337 -3.98 9.60 -23.32
CA ASP A 337 -4.68 10.86 -23.59
C ASP A 337 -5.97 11.02 -22.78
N THR A 338 -6.48 9.93 -22.20
CA THR A 338 -7.65 9.94 -21.30
C THR A 338 -7.22 10.13 -19.85
N ILE A 339 -6.14 9.49 -19.41
CA ILE A 339 -5.67 9.49 -18.02
C ILE A 339 -4.89 10.75 -17.68
N MET A 340 -3.94 11.17 -18.52
CA MET A 340 -3.04 12.27 -18.16
C MET A 340 -3.73 13.62 -17.90
N PRO A 341 -4.82 14.00 -18.60
CA PRO A 341 -5.52 15.24 -18.27
C PRO A 341 -6.04 15.30 -16.83
N VAL A 342 -6.63 14.22 -16.31
CA VAL A 342 -7.15 14.21 -14.94
C VAL A 342 -6.04 14.15 -13.89
N LEU A 343 -4.91 13.50 -14.20
CA LEU A 343 -3.72 13.52 -13.33
C LEU A 343 -3.08 14.92 -13.27
N LYS A 344 -3.04 15.66 -14.40
CA LYS A 344 -2.54 17.04 -14.45
C LYS A 344 -3.37 17.98 -13.58
N THR A 345 -4.69 17.97 -13.79
CA THR A 345 -5.61 18.81 -13.01
C THR A 345 -5.55 18.48 -11.52
N SER A 346 -5.48 17.19 -11.19
CA SER A 346 -5.35 16.73 -9.80
C SER A 346 -4.03 17.17 -9.16
N ALA A 347 -2.90 17.12 -9.88
CA ALA A 347 -1.60 17.53 -9.34
C ALA A 347 -1.53 19.03 -9.01
N VAL A 348 -2.07 19.87 -9.89
CA VAL A 348 -2.16 21.33 -9.61
C VAL A 348 -3.02 21.58 -8.38
N ALA A 349 -4.17 20.90 -8.26
CA ALA A 349 -5.06 21.03 -7.11
C ALA A 349 -4.41 20.53 -5.82
N ALA A 350 -3.68 19.42 -5.87
CA ALA A 350 -2.94 18.85 -4.75
C ALA A 350 -1.85 19.81 -4.26
N ALA A 351 -0.99 20.32 -5.14
CA ALA A 351 0.07 21.25 -4.76
C ALA A 351 -0.47 22.55 -4.16
N LYS A 352 -1.56 23.09 -4.72
CA LYS A 352 -2.17 24.34 -4.26
C LYS A 352 -2.58 24.34 -2.78
N GLN A 353 -3.01 23.19 -2.26
CA GLN A 353 -3.45 23.07 -0.87
C GLN A 353 -2.33 22.64 0.10
N CYS A 354 -1.13 22.33 -0.41
CA CYS A 354 0.05 22.00 0.40
C CYS A 354 0.64 23.28 1.04
N THR A 355 -0.10 23.83 2.00
CA THR A 355 0.22 25.06 2.72
C THR A 355 0.03 24.92 4.23
N GLY A 356 -0.14 23.69 4.73
CA GLY A 356 -0.51 23.40 6.12
C GLY A 356 0.66 23.09 7.05
N GLY A 357 0.33 22.88 8.33
CA GLY A 357 1.26 22.47 9.38
C GLY A 357 2.32 23.51 9.74
N ASP A 358 3.20 23.17 10.69
CA ASP A 358 4.27 24.06 11.16
C ASP A 358 5.31 24.35 10.06
N SER A 359 5.42 23.46 9.07
CA SER A 359 6.26 23.67 7.90
C SER A 359 5.64 24.64 6.88
N GLY A 360 4.34 24.96 7.02
CA GLY A 360 3.48 25.70 6.08
C GLY A 360 3.52 25.18 4.65
N ARG A 361 3.81 23.90 4.48
CA ARG A 361 3.81 23.18 3.19
C ARG A 361 3.28 21.75 3.29
N ALA A 362 2.73 21.35 4.44
CA ALA A 362 2.12 20.05 4.59
C ALA A 362 0.86 19.95 3.70
N CYS A 363 0.72 18.82 3.02
CA CYS A 363 -0.43 18.52 2.19
C CYS A 363 -1.57 17.88 3.00
N GLY A 364 -2.80 18.34 2.78
CA GLY A 364 -4.05 17.67 3.15
C GLY A 364 -4.59 16.80 2.00
N LEU A 365 -5.82 16.30 2.15
CA LEU A 365 -6.46 15.40 1.17
C LEU A 365 -7.42 16.11 0.23
N SER A 366 -8.13 17.15 0.70
CA SER A 366 -9.28 17.73 -0.01
C SER A 366 -8.88 18.69 -1.13
N TRP A 367 -8.25 18.17 -2.19
CA TRP A 367 -7.66 18.97 -3.27
C TRP A 367 -8.67 19.88 -3.97
N SER A 368 -9.93 19.43 -4.07
CA SER A 368 -11.03 20.20 -4.67
C SER A 368 -11.39 21.48 -3.89
N LYS A 369 -11.06 21.58 -2.59
CA LYS A 369 -11.27 22.80 -1.80
C LYS A 369 -10.29 23.93 -2.18
N GLY A 370 -9.15 23.58 -2.77
CA GLY A 370 -8.11 24.54 -3.17
C GLY A 370 -7.40 25.26 -2.02
N VAL A 371 -7.64 24.86 -0.77
CA VAL A 371 -6.99 25.35 0.46
C VAL A 371 -6.71 24.16 1.37
N PHE A 372 -5.71 24.28 2.26
CA PHE A 372 -5.40 23.25 3.25
C PHE A 372 -6.64 22.89 4.07
N ASP A 373 -6.94 21.60 4.17
CA ASP A 373 -8.20 21.11 4.73
C ASP A 373 -8.15 20.80 6.24
N GLY A 374 -6.99 21.03 6.87
CA GLY A 374 -6.77 20.76 8.29
C GLY A 374 -6.30 19.35 8.61
N THR A 375 -6.20 18.46 7.61
CA THR A 375 -5.71 17.09 7.78
C THR A 375 -4.25 16.97 7.37
N MET A 376 -3.51 16.08 8.01
CA MET A 376 -2.12 15.77 7.63
C MET A 376 -1.75 14.38 8.13
N GLY A 377 -0.81 13.74 7.44
CA GLY A 377 -0.34 12.40 7.73
C GLY A 377 0.36 11.79 6.52
N VAL A 378 0.79 10.54 6.69
CA VAL A 378 1.49 9.79 5.63
C VAL A 378 0.61 9.64 4.40
N GLY A 379 -0.64 9.17 4.54
CA GLY A 379 -1.59 9.05 3.43
C GLY A 379 -1.74 10.32 2.59
N GLN A 380 -1.91 11.49 3.23
CA GLN A 380 -2.05 12.77 2.53
C GLN A 380 -0.77 13.18 1.78
N GLN A 381 0.39 13.05 2.42
CA GLN A 381 1.67 13.34 1.74
C GLN A 381 1.90 12.37 0.58
N MET A 382 1.63 11.08 0.80
CA MET A 382 1.76 10.03 -0.19
C MET A 382 0.87 10.30 -1.41
N ALA A 383 -0.38 10.70 -1.19
CA ALA A 383 -1.34 11.01 -2.25
C ALA A 383 -0.91 12.23 -3.08
N ALA A 384 -0.53 13.33 -2.42
CA ALA A 384 -0.10 14.54 -3.11
C ALA A 384 1.20 14.31 -3.89
N MET A 385 2.19 13.64 -3.29
CA MET A 385 3.45 13.30 -3.95
C MET A 385 3.24 12.45 -5.20
N SER A 386 2.38 11.43 -5.08
CA SER A 386 2.06 10.46 -6.14
C SER A 386 1.51 11.12 -7.39
N VAL A 387 0.48 11.95 -7.23
CA VAL A 387 -0.13 12.64 -8.38
C VAL A 387 0.83 13.66 -9.00
N ILE A 388 1.73 14.24 -8.22
CA ILE A 388 2.74 15.18 -8.73
C ILE A 388 3.79 14.46 -9.58
N PHE A 389 4.48 13.45 -9.06
CA PHE A 389 5.57 12.82 -9.82
C PHE A 389 5.09 12.05 -11.06
N THR A 390 3.85 11.55 -11.06
CA THR A 390 3.30 10.82 -12.23
C THR A 390 3.19 11.71 -13.47
N ASN A 391 3.13 13.03 -13.30
CA ASN A 391 3.12 13.97 -14.43
C ASN A 391 4.45 14.03 -15.21
N LEU A 392 5.53 13.45 -14.70
CA LEU A 392 6.78 13.27 -15.45
C LEU A 392 6.59 12.45 -16.73
N LEU A 393 5.54 11.62 -16.81
CA LEU A 393 5.17 10.87 -18.02
C LEU A 393 4.90 11.77 -19.24
N SER A 394 4.49 13.02 -19.03
CA SER A 394 4.28 13.97 -20.12
C SER A 394 5.55 14.67 -20.59
N LEU A 395 6.65 14.56 -19.84
CA LEU A 395 7.88 15.34 -20.07
C LEU A 395 9.09 14.49 -20.40
N GLN A 396 9.10 13.22 -19.98
CA GLN A 396 10.22 12.32 -20.16
C GLN A 396 9.75 10.88 -20.34
N SER A 397 10.61 10.07 -20.96
CA SER A 397 10.42 8.62 -21.00
C SER A 397 10.68 8.03 -19.61
N VAL A 398 9.62 7.62 -18.93
CA VAL A 398 9.69 6.79 -17.71
C VAL A 398 9.64 5.33 -18.17
N GLY A 399 10.62 4.51 -17.77
CA GLY A 399 10.71 3.13 -18.23
C GLY A 399 9.45 2.32 -17.88
N SER A 400 8.92 1.54 -18.82
CA SER A 400 7.79 0.67 -18.53
C SER A 400 8.21 -0.53 -17.66
N PRO A 401 7.32 -1.06 -16.79
CA PRO A 401 7.52 -2.31 -16.07
C PRO A 401 8.10 -3.42 -16.94
N ILE A 402 9.23 -3.98 -16.53
CA ILE A 402 9.93 -5.04 -17.27
C ILE A 402 9.35 -6.43 -16.96
N THR A 403 9.83 -7.43 -17.68
CA THR A 403 9.55 -8.86 -17.48
C THR A 403 10.87 -9.62 -17.32
N ASN A 404 10.81 -10.92 -17.05
CA ASN A 404 12.00 -11.79 -17.06
C ASN A 404 12.71 -11.81 -18.44
N ALA A 405 11.98 -11.54 -19.52
CA ALA A 405 12.50 -11.52 -20.89
C ALA A 405 13.05 -10.16 -21.31
N THR A 406 12.72 -9.07 -20.60
CA THR A 406 13.10 -7.69 -20.96
C THR A 406 14.05 -7.03 -19.96
N GLY A 407 14.77 -7.83 -19.17
CA GLY A 407 15.88 -7.35 -18.34
C GLY A 407 15.62 -7.36 -16.83
N GLY A 408 14.54 -8.01 -16.38
CA GLY A 408 14.30 -8.30 -14.97
C GLY A 408 15.42 -9.15 -14.36
N THR A 409 15.96 -8.70 -13.23
CA THR A 409 17.08 -9.37 -12.53
C THR A 409 16.64 -10.11 -11.27
N SER A 410 15.44 -9.82 -10.76
CA SER A 410 14.98 -10.37 -9.50
C SER A 410 14.73 -11.87 -9.59
N VAL A 411 15.40 -12.63 -8.72
CA VAL A 411 15.31 -14.09 -8.69
C VAL A 411 13.96 -14.51 -8.08
N GLY A 412 13.21 -15.31 -8.83
CA GLY A 412 11.95 -15.90 -8.37
C GLY A 412 12.14 -17.24 -7.63
N ASN A 413 11.08 -17.69 -6.98
CA ASN A 413 10.95 -19.03 -6.43
C ASN A 413 9.49 -19.46 -6.56
N VAL A 414 9.22 -20.40 -7.48
CA VAL A 414 7.86 -20.89 -7.77
C VAL A 414 7.19 -21.57 -6.57
N ASN A 415 7.98 -22.08 -5.62
CA ASN A 415 7.50 -22.74 -4.40
C ASN A 415 7.49 -21.81 -3.17
N ALA A 416 7.78 -20.52 -3.34
CA ALA A 416 7.79 -19.56 -2.23
C ALA A 416 6.40 -19.52 -1.57
N GLY A 417 6.33 -19.34 -0.24
CA GLY A 417 5.07 -19.33 0.50
C GLY A 417 4.34 -20.67 0.63
N SER A 418 4.70 -21.72 -0.13
CA SER A 418 4.01 -23.03 -0.09
C SER A 418 4.21 -23.80 1.23
N GLN A 419 5.16 -23.39 2.06
CA GLN A 419 5.44 -23.98 3.37
C GLN A 419 4.85 -23.16 4.53
N ALA A 420 4.17 -22.05 4.23
CA ALA A 420 3.58 -21.20 5.25
C ALA A 420 2.45 -21.95 5.97
N PRO A 421 2.37 -21.89 7.31
CA PRO A 421 1.31 -22.53 8.06
C PRO A 421 -0.03 -21.83 7.76
N ALA A 422 -1.08 -22.62 7.53
CA ALA A 422 -2.44 -22.09 7.35
C ALA A 422 -2.91 -21.24 8.55
N ASN A 423 -2.43 -21.57 9.76
CA ASN A 423 -2.63 -20.81 10.97
C ASN A 423 -1.28 -20.69 11.73
N PRO A 424 -0.65 -19.50 11.80
CA PRO A 424 0.64 -19.30 12.48
C PRO A 424 0.52 -19.48 14.01
N ASN A 425 -0.70 -19.36 14.55
CA ASN A 425 -1.03 -19.58 15.96
C ASN A 425 -1.50 -21.02 16.23
N ALA A 426 -1.49 -21.91 15.23
CA ALA A 426 -1.75 -23.33 15.49
C ALA A 426 -0.62 -23.86 16.39
N ILE A 427 -0.96 -24.09 17.67
CA ILE A 427 -0.05 -24.68 18.64
C ILE A 427 0.43 -26.01 18.05
N LYS A 428 1.72 -26.07 17.70
CA LYS A 428 2.34 -27.33 17.29
C LYS A 428 2.15 -28.33 18.43
N PRO A 429 1.73 -29.58 18.15
CA PRO A 429 1.62 -30.59 19.19
C PRO A 429 2.92 -30.63 20.01
N ALA A 430 2.80 -30.47 21.33
CA ALA A 430 3.96 -30.43 22.22
C ALA A 430 4.89 -31.62 21.95
N THR A 431 6.18 -31.33 21.73
CA THR A 431 7.18 -32.36 21.48
C THR A 431 7.37 -33.22 22.73
N SER A 432 8.01 -34.39 22.59
CA SER A 432 8.37 -35.21 23.76
C SER A 432 9.27 -34.46 24.74
N GLY A 433 10.11 -33.54 24.24
CA GLY A 433 10.95 -32.66 25.05
C GLY A 433 10.14 -31.63 25.83
N ASP A 434 9.15 -30.99 25.19
CA ASP A 434 8.27 -30.01 25.84
C ASP A 434 7.44 -30.67 26.95
N LYS A 435 6.93 -31.88 26.69
CA LYS A 435 6.18 -32.67 27.68
C LYS A 435 7.06 -33.06 28.88
N ALA A 436 8.31 -33.47 28.63
CA ALA A 436 9.26 -33.80 29.69
C ALA A 436 9.64 -32.57 30.53
N GLY A 437 9.92 -31.43 29.88
CA GLY A 437 10.23 -30.17 30.55
C GLY A 437 9.06 -29.65 31.38
N ALA A 438 7.84 -29.66 30.83
CA ALA A 438 6.62 -29.28 31.55
C ALA A 438 6.37 -30.19 32.76
N GLY A 439 6.58 -31.50 32.61
CA GLY A 439 6.50 -32.45 33.71
C GLY A 439 7.51 -32.17 34.83
N PHE A 440 8.75 -31.85 34.48
CA PHE A 440 9.80 -31.52 35.44
C PHE A 440 9.49 -30.23 36.21
N VAL A 441 9.09 -29.16 35.50
CA VAL A 441 8.71 -27.88 36.12
C VAL A 441 7.50 -28.07 37.04
N THR A 442 6.49 -28.83 36.60
CA THR A 442 5.29 -29.12 37.42
C THR A 442 5.67 -29.87 38.70
N ALA A 443 6.51 -30.90 38.61
CA ALA A 443 6.98 -31.63 39.77
C ALA A 443 7.76 -30.73 40.74
N LEU A 444 8.63 -29.87 40.21
CA LEU A 444 9.43 -28.95 41.02
C LEU A 444 8.55 -27.93 41.75
N VAL A 445 7.54 -27.37 41.08
CA VAL A 445 6.55 -26.48 41.72
C VAL A 445 5.76 -27.21 42.79
N LEU A 446 5.26 -28.41 42.50
CA LEU A 446 4.51 -29.21 43.48
C LEU A 446 5.35 -29.54 44.72
N VAL A 447 6.61 -29.94 44.55
CA VAL A 447 7.55 -30.22 45.66
C VAL A 447 7.85 -28.94 46.45
N SER A 448 8.05 -27.82 45.78
CA SER A 448 8.29 -26.52 46.43
C SER A 448 7.09 -26.07 47.27
N VAL A 449 5.89 -26.20 46.72
CA VAL A 449 4.64 -25.81 47.37
C VAL A 449 4.32 -26.72 48.56
N THR A 450 4.46 -28.04 48.39
CA THR A 450 4.27 -29.01 49.49
C THR A 450 5.32 -28.86 50.59
N GLY A 451 6.58 -28.60 50.23
CA GLY A 451 7.64 -28.28 51.20
C GLY A 451 7.35 -27.01 51.98
N MET A 452 6.86 -25.95 51.31
CA MET A 452 6.44 -24.71 51.94
C MET A 452 5.27 -24.93 52.92
N PHE A 453 4.22 -25.64 52.50
CA PHE A 453 3.09 -25.95 53.39
C PHE A 453 3.48 -26.86 54.56
N GLY A 454 4.37 -27.82 54.33
CA GLY A 454 4.92 -28.67 55.39
C GLY A 454 5.72 -27.88 56.43
N TRP A 455 6.58 -26.95 55.98
CA TRP A 455 7.32 -26.05 56.86
C TRP A 455 6.40 -25.13 57.67
N MET A 456 5.36 -24.56 57.05
CA MET A 456 4.38 -23.70 57.73
C MET A 456 3.52 -24.45 58.75
N SER A 457 3.51 -25.78 58.73
CA SER A 457 2.72 -26.63 59.64
C SER A 457 3.53 -27.12 60.86
N ILE A 458 4.81 -26.75 60.96
CA ILE A 458 5.70 -26.93 62.11
C ILE A 458 5.80 -25.59 62.83
#